data_AF-A0A2G1XVS5-F1
#
_entry.id   AF-A0A2G1XVS5-F1
#
_cell.length_a   1.000
_cell.length_b   1.000
_cell.length_c   1.000
_cell.angle_alpha   90.00
_cell.angle_beta   90.00
_cell.angle_gamma   90.00
#
_symmetry.space_group_name_H-M   'P 1'
#
loop_
_entity.id
_entity.type
_entity.pdbx_description
1 polymer ?
#
loop_
_entity_poly.entity_id
_entity_poly.type
_entity_poly.pdbx_seq_one_letter_code
_entity_poly.pdbx_strand_id
1 'polypeptide(L)'
;MAKEKLIQNINSTTSIVNNAFSLAMATLTAGASFVWFKEYAWQILAGLEILVIFFLFWYFKSNKKELKPNTLSVANINLFEKYFEMKVGLHKEKIDELNDGYLSLYGEDVLNFQVDLVKYTLKADDRTIRTLDLTSNPALWLTRLNYLNINKKFIESGGTILRVLIIDEEKFSDENFAVDLMQLVNKFEDIGVMVGMQFESFLTQNEIQDFISYSDFSVLVEGKQADKNYKKASSTAFFKESKVTSYRNLFQEVWERSATSPSASLMLQRFRKHYSDQKLFSFKEFKQNEKGLYNEY
;
A
#
# COMPACT_ATOMS: atom_id res chain seq x y z
N MET A 1 -19.18 -6.51 -22.88
CA MET A 1 -20.09 -5.43 -22.46
C MET A 1 -19.45 -4.04 -22.35
N ALA A 2 -18.47 -3.76 -21.45
CA ALA A 2 -17.87 -2.41 -21.35
C ALA A 2 -17.04 -1.99 -22.58
N LYS A 3 -16.29 -2.92 -23.17
CA LYS A 3 -15.49 -2.70 -24.39
C LYS A 3 -16.35 -2.41 -25.63
N GLU A 4 -17.50 -3.08 -25.76
CA GLU A 4 -18.44 -2.86 -26.87
C GLU A 4 -19.14 -1.50 -26.76
N LYS A 5 -19.50 -1.05 -25.55
CA LYS A 5 -20.02 0.30 -25.32
C LYS A 5 -18.99 1.38 -25.65
N LEU A 6 -17.71 1.14 -25.35
CA LEU A 6 -16.63 2.07 -25.69
C LEU A 6 -16.44 2.18 -27.21
N ILE A 7 -16.45 1.04 -27.93
CA ILE A 7 -16.34 0.99 -29.40
C ILE A 7 -17.56 1.65 -30.06
N GLN A 8 -18.78 1.42 -29.56
CA GLN A 8 -19.98 2.10 -30.04
C GLN A 8 -19.92 3.63 -29.85
N ASN A 9 -19.41 4.09 -28.70
CA ASN A 9 -19.24 5.52 -28.46
C ASN A 9 -18.16 6.16 -29.34
N ILE A 10 -17.07 5.44 -29.62
CA ILE A 10 -16.05 5.94 -30.55
C ILE A 10 -16.65 6.08 -31.95
N ASN A 11 -17.35 5.04 -32.43
CA ASN A 11 -17.96 5.02 -33.77
C ASN A 11 -19.07 6.08 -33.93
N SER A 12 -19.85 6.35 -32.88
CA SER A 12 -20.86 7.42 -32.93
C SER A 12 -20.21 8.81 -32.97
N THR A 13 -19.10 9.00 -32.26
CA THR A 13 -18.36 10.27 -32.25
C THR A 13 -17.68 10.54 -33.59
N THR A 14 -17.04 9.53 -34.21
CA THR A 14 -16.47 9.67 -35.56
C THR A 14 -17.54 9.94 -36.62
N SER A 15 -18.72 9.32 -36.50
CA SER A 15 -19.87 9.60 -37.39
C SER A 15 -20.34 11.05 -37.29
N ILE A 16 -20.47 11.59 -36.08
CA ILE A 16 -20.87 12.99 -35.86
C ILE A 16 -19.83 13.97 -36.43
N VAL A 17 -18.53 13.71 -36.20
CA VAL A 17 -17.44 14.55 -36.73
C VAL A 17 -17.39 14.50 -38.26
N ASN A 18 -17.53 13.32 -38.86
CA ASN A 18 -17.53 13.17 -40.31
C ASN A 18 -18.75 13.85 -40.96
N ASN A 19 -19.92 13.78 -40.34
CA ASN A 19 -21.12 14.47 -40.82
C ASN A 19 -20.99 15.99 -40.70
N ALA A 20 -20.44 16.50 -39.60
CA ALA A 20 -20.18 17.93 -39.42
C ALA A 20 -19.16 18.44 -40.44
N PHE A 21 -18.08 17.69 -40.67
CA PHE A 21 -17.07 18.02 -41.67
C PHE A 21 -17.63 18.01 -43.10
N SER A 22 -18.44 17.00 -43.43
CA SER A 22 -19.08 16.90 -44.75
C SER A 22 -20.05 18.05 -45.00
N LEU A 23 -20.82 18.45 -43.98
CA LEU A 23 -21.75 19.58 -44.07
C LEU A 23 -20.99 20.92 -44.22
N ALA A 24 -19.87 21.10 -43.50
CA ALA A 24 -19.00 22.26 -43.62
C ALA A 24 -18.36 22.35 -45.02
N MET A 25 -17.88 21.23 -45.56
CA MET A 25 -17.33 21.17 -46.91
C MET A 25 -18.38 21.43 -47.99
N ALA A 26 -19.62 20.95 -47.80
CA ALA A 26 -20.74 21.22 -48.70
C ALA A 26 -21.15 22.71 -48.70
N THR A 27 -21.11 23.37 -47.53
CA THR A 27 -21.39 24.82 -47.43
C THR A 27 -20.27 25.67 -48.01
N LEU A 28 -19.00 25.27 -47.82
CA LEU A 28 -17.84 25.92 -48.45
C LEU A 28 -17.85 25.80 -49.98
N THR A 29 -18.23 24.63 -50.52
CA THR A 29 -18.33 24.42 -51.97
C THR A 29 -19.53 25.16 -52.59
N ALA A 30 -20.65 25.30 -51.87
CA ALA A 30 -21.78 26.11 -52.33
C ALA A 30 -21.47 27.63 -52.30
N GLY A 31 -20.67 28.10 -51.34
CA GLY A 31 -20.27 29.50 -51.18
C GLY A 31 -19.13 29.97 -52.10
N ALA A 32 -18.34 29.03 -52.66
CA ALA A 32 -17.19 29.32 -53.53
C ALA A 32 -17.56 29.97 -54.89
N SER A 33 -18.85 30.12 -55.18
CA SER A 33 -19.37 30.81 -56.38
C SER A 33 -19.23 32.35 -56.31
N PHE A 34 -18.90 32.91 -55.14
CA PHE A 34 -18.77 34.36 -54.93
C PHE A 34 -17.28 34.78 -54.89
N VAL A 35 -16.84 35.59 -55.85
CA VAL A 35 -15.44 36.07 -56.01
C VAL A 35 -14.87 36.75 -54.75
N TRP A 36 -15.72 37.28 -53.88
CA TRP A 36 -15.35 37.89 -52.60
C TRP A 36 -14.86 36.90 -51.53
N PHE A 37 -15.13 35.61 -51.68
CA PHE A 37 -14.77 34.60 -50.67
C PHE A 37 -13.29 34.21 -50.70
N LYS A 38 -12.58 34.42 -51.82
CA LYS A 38 -11.17 33.98 -51.97
C LYS A 38 -10.21 34.67 -51.00
N GLU A 39 -10.40 35.95 -50.72
CA GLU A 39 -9.51 36.71 -49.82
C GLU A 39 -9.75 36.37 -48.34
N TYR A 40 -10.96 35.94 -47.98
CA TYR A 40 -11.35 35.67 -46.59
C TYR A 40 -11.45 34.16 -46.26
N ALA A 41 -11.36 33.28 -47.26
CA ALA A 41 -11.49 31.83 -47.08
C ALA A 41 -10.51 31.26 -46.05
N TRP A 42 -9.26 31.75 -46.02
CA TRP A 42 -8.25 31.29 -45.06
C TRP A 42 -8.57 31.73 -43.63
N GLN A 43 -9.14 32.93 -43.46
CA GLN A 43 -9.57 33.45 -42.15
C GLN A 43 -10.78 32.65 -41.62
N ILE A 44 -11.72 32.29 -42.50
CA ILE A 44 -12.88 31.45 -42.16
C ILE A 44 -12.44 30.05 -41.75
N LEU A 45 -11.50 29.45 -42.50
CA LEU A 45 -10.92 28.14 -42.17
C LEU A 45 -10.20 28.15 -40.82
N ALA A 46 -9.37 29.17 -40.56
CA ALA A 46 -8.67 29.32 -39.28
C ALA A 46 -9.66 29.53 -38.11
N GLY A 47 -10.73 30.30 -38.31
CA GLY A 47 -11.79 30.48 -37.31
C GLY A 47 -12.53 29.18 -36.97
N LEU A 48 -12.83 28.36 -37.99
CA LEU A 48 -13.43 27.03 -37.82
C LEU A 48 -12.49 26.08 -37.07
N GLU A 49 -11.21 26.07 -37.39
CA GLU A 49 -10.22 25.23 -36.73
C GLU A 49 -10.09 25.56 -35.24
N ILE A 50 -10.03 26.85 -34.89
CA ILE A 50 -10.02 27.31 -33.49
C ILE A 50 -11.29 26.87 -32.76
N LEU A 51 -12.46 26.98 -33.40
CA LEU A 51 -13.73 26.52 -32.84
C LEU A 51 -13.75 25.01 -32.57
N VAL A 52 -13.22 24.20 -33.49
CA VAL A 52 -13.10 22.75 -33.32
C VAL A 52 -12.14 22.41 -32.18
N ILE A 53 -10.98 23.06 -32.11
CA ILE A 53 -10.02 22.87 -31.01
C ILE A 53 -10.66 23.22 -29.67
N PHE A 54 -11.36 24.36 -29.59
CA PHE A 54 -12.03 24.79 -28.37
C PHE A 54 -13.16 23.84 -27.97
N PHE A 55 -13.94 23.38 -28.96
CA PHE A 55 -14.98 22.37 -28.75
C PHE A 55 -14.40 21.04 -28.26
N LEU A 56 -13.33 20.54 -28.88
CA LEU A 56 -12.67 19.30 -28.44
C LEU A 56 -12.10 19.47 -27.03
N PHE A 57 -11.44 20.58 -26.74
CA PHE A 57 -10.93 20.88 -25.40
C PHE A 57 -12.06 20.90 -24.37
N TRP A 58 -13.17 21.59 -24.66
CA TRP A 58 -14.35 21.63 -23.79
C TRP A 58 -15.01 20.26 -23.66
N TYR A 59 -15.17 19.51 -24.75
CA TYR A 59 -15.75 18.17 -24.78
C TYR A 59 -14.92 17.18 -23.97
N PHE A 60 -13.60 17.16 -24.15
CA PHE A 60 -12.69 16.31 -23.38
C PHE A 60 -12.60 16.73 -21.91
N LYS A 61 -12.70 18.03 -21.62
CA LYS A 61 -12.74 18.53 -20.24
C LYS A 61 -14.05 18.16 -19.54
N SER A 62 -15.19 18.32 -20.21
CA SER A 62 -16.53 18.03 -19.68
C SER A 62 -16.84 16.53 -19.62
N ASN A 63 -16.25 15.71 -20.50
CA ASN A 63 -16.42 14.25 -20.51
C ASN A 63 -15.34 13.49 -19.75
N LYS A 64 -14.46 14.17 -19.01
CA LYS A 64 -13.76 13.52 -17.90
C LYS A 64 -14.83 13.13 -16.89
N LYS A 65 -15.35 11.91 -17.00
CA LYS A 65 -16.10 11.29 -15.92
C LYS A 65 -15.19 11.34 -14.70
N GLU A 66 -15.56 12.16 -13.73
CA GLU A 66 -14.95 12.10 -12.41
C GLU A 66 -15.14 10.67 -11.93
N LEU A 67 -14.03 9.93 -11.85
CA LEU A 67 -14.02 8.64 -11.22
C LEU A 67 -14.28 8.91 -9.74
N LYS A 68 -15.47 8.55 -9.28
CA LYS A 68 -15.81 8.62 -7.86
C LYS A 68 -15.51 7.27 -7.23
N PRO A 69 -14.80 7.24 -6.09
CA PRO A 69 -14.60 5.99 -5.36
C PRO A 69 -15.94 5.43 -4.89
N ASN A 70 -16.08 4.11 -4.96
CA ASN A 70 -17.10 3.44 -4.18
C ASN A 70 -16.64 3.40 -2.71
N THR A 71 -17.34 4.14 -1.85
CA THR A 71 -17.01 4.27 -0.43
C THR A 71 -17.79 3.30 0.45
N LEU A 72 -18.60 2.42 -0.15
CA LEU A 72 -19.40 1.44 0.59
C LEU A 72 -18.49 0.50 1.39
N SER A 73 -18.72 0.45 2.70
CA SER A 73 -17.97 -0.42 3.65
C SER A 73 -16.47 -0.15 3.72
N VAL A 74 -16.00 1.04 3.36
CA VAL A 74 -14.61 1.46 3.54
C VAL A 74 -14.37 1.90 4.98
N ALA A 75 -13.22 1.52 5.54
CA ALA A 75 -12.88 1.74 6.95
C ALA A 75 -12.76 3.22 7.32
N ASN A 76 -12.14 4.04 6.46
CA ASN A 76 -12.04 5.48 6.63
C ASN A 76 -12.34 6.19 5.31
N ILE A 77 -13.58 6.68 5.15
CA ILE A 77 -14.08 7.30 3.92
C ILE A 77 -13.22 8.52 3.53
N ASN A 78 -12.95 9.42 4.48
CA ASN A 78 -12.22 10.66 4.22
C ASN A 78 -10.80 10.43 3.71
N LEU A 79 -10.08 9.46 4.29
CA LEU A 79 -8.73 9.13 3.85
C LEU A 79 -8.74 8.36 2.54
N PHE A 80 -9.72 7.48 2.33
CA PHE A 80 -9.85 6.72 1.09
C PHE A 80 -10.20 7.61 -0.10
N GLU A 81 -11.12 8.56 0.04
CA GLU A 81 -11.44 9.52 -1.02
C GLU A 81 -10.19 10.33 -1.41
N LYS A 82 -9.47 10.87 -0.43
CA LYS A 82 -8.20 11.60 -0.67
C LYS A 82 -7.17 10.71 -1.36
N TYR A 83 -7.00 9.47 -0.91
CA TYR A 83 -6.10 8.51 -1.54
C TYR A 83 -6.52 8.25 -2.99
N PHE A 84 -7.81 7.98 -3.22
CA PHE A 84 -8.36 7.69 -4.54
C PHE A 84 -8.16 8.87 -5.48
N GLU A 85 -8.51 10.10 -5.10
CA GLU A 85 -8.32 11.31 -5.91
C GLU A 85 -6.86 11.49 -6.35
N MET A 86 -5.92 11.29 -5.43
CA MET A 86 -4.49 11.48 -5.71
C MET A 86 -3.85 10.32 -6.49
N LYS A 87 -4.34 9.09 -6.31
CA LYS A 87 -3.64 7.86 -6.75
C LYS A 87 -4.39 7.06 -7.81
N VAL A 88 -5.67 7.33 -8.07
CA VAL A 88 -6.43 6.65 -9.13
C VAL A 88 -5.77 6.78 -10.51
N GLY A 89 -5.08 7.90 -10.75
CA GLY A 89 -4.33 8.12 -11.99
C GLY A 89 -3.15 7.16 -12.18
N LEU A 90 -2.57 6.65 -11.10
CA LEU A 90 -1.45 5.69 -11.09
C LEU A 90 -1.93 4.23 -11.17
N HIS A 91 -3.20 3.97 -10.87
CA HIS A 91 -3.78 2.63 -10.78
C HIS A 91 -5.00 2.51 -11.71
N LYS A 92 -4.97 3.15 -12.88
CA LYS A 92 -6.11 3.21 -13.80
C LYS A 92 -6.56 1.82 -14.25
N GLU A 93 -5.61 0.91 -14.40
CA GLU A 93 -5.82 -0.49 -14.75
C GLU A 93 -6.38 -1.34 -13.61
N LYS A 94 -6.41 -0.81 -12.37
CA LYS A 94 -6.93 -1.47 -11.16
C LYS A 94 -8.07 -0.68 -10.49
N ILE A 95 -8.76 0.18 -11.25
CA ILE A 95 -9.90 0.96 -10.75
C ILE A 95 -10.99 0.05 -10.18
N ASP A 96 -11.24 -1.09 -10.82
CA ASP A 96 -12.26 -2.04 -10.37
C ASP A 96 -11.89 -2.62 -8.99
N GLU A 97 -10.62 -2.97 -8.77
CA GLU A 97 -10.13 -3.43 -7.45
C GLU A 97 -10.33 -2.33 -6.39
N LEU A 98 -9.95 -1.09 -6.71
CA LEU A 98 -10.08 0.05 -5.80
C LEU A 98 -11.56 0.32 -5.46
N ASN A 99 -12.45 0.25 -6.45
CA ASN A 99 -13.90 0.37 -6.22
C ASN A 99 -14.46 -0.79 -5.40
N ASP A 100 -13.82 -1.96 -5.48
CA ASP A 100 -14.11 -3.09 -4.62
C ASP A 100 -13.39 -2.98 -3.27
N GLY A 101 -12.74 -1.86 -2.94
CA GLY A 101 -12.13 -1.60 -1.64
C GLY A 101 -10.84 -2.36 -1.37
N TYR A 102 -10.11 -2.78 -2.41
CA TYR A 102 -8.78 -3.38 -2.28
C TYR A 102 -7.83 -2.97 -3.41
N LEU A 103 -6.55 -3.31 -3.30
CA LEU A 103 -5.56 -3.09 -4.36
C LEU A 103 -4.48 -4.17 -4.31
N SER A 104 -4.29 -4.87 -5.43
CA SER A 104 -3.23 -5.86 -5.59
C SER A 104 -1.91 -5.18 -5.98
N LEU A 105 -0.82 -5.49 -5.30
CA LEU A 105 0.50 -4.86 -5.45
C LEU A 105 1.58 -5.92 -5.65
N TYR A 106 2.63 -5.59 -6.42
CA TYR A 106 3.68 -6.53 -6.77
C TYR A 106 5.07 -5.90 -6.74
N GLY A 107 6.06 -6.66 -6.26
CA GLY A 107 7.48 -6.27 -6.30
C GLY A 107 7.75 -4.91 -5.65
N GLU A 108 8.41 -4.00 -6.37
CA GLU A 108 8.79 -2.67 -5.88
C GLU A 108 7.60 -1.77 -5.54
N ASP A 109 6.42 -2.01 -6.14
CA ASP A 109 5.21 -1.23 -5.85
C ASP A 109 4.80 -1.39 -4.39
N VAL A 110 5.05 -2.56 -3.79
CA VAL A 110 4.72 -2.83 -2.37
C VAL A 110 5.48 -1.86 -1.46
N LEU A 111 6.78 -1.68 -1.67
CA LEU A 111 7.62 -0.82 -0.84
C LEU A 111 7.24 0.65 -0.97
N ASN A 112 7.02 1.11 -2.21
CA ASN A 112 6.57 2.48 -2.47
C ASN A 112 5.19 2.75 -1.86
N PHE A 113 4.31 1.76 -1.94
CA PHE A 113 2.97 1.85 -1.39
C PHE A 113 2.96 1.90 0.13
N GLN A 114 3.81 1.13 0.82
CA GLN A 114 3.98 1.24 2.28
C GLN A 114 4.37 2.66 2.69
N VAL A 115 5.36 3.25 2.01
CA VAL A 115 5.80 4.64 2.27
C VAL A 115 4.66 5.64 2.04
N ASP A 116 3.84 5.41 1.01
CA ASP A 116 2.68 6.26 0.75
C ASP A 116 1.62 6.13 1.83
N LEU A 117 1.27 4.92 2.27
CA LEU A 117 0.28 4.71 3.33
C LEU A 117 0.65 5.40 4.64
N VAL A 118 1.94 5.39 5.05
CA VAL A 118 2.40 6.13 6.24
C VAL A 118 2.05 7.63 6.14
N LYS A 119 2.17 8.24 4.95
CA LYS A 119 1.84 9.66 4.74
C LYS A 119 0.34 9.95 4.89
N TYR A 120 -0.52 8.97 4.58
CA TYR A 120 -1.96 9.10 4.81
C TYR A 120 -2.31 8.89 6.28
N THR A 121 -1.64 7.96 6.96
CA THR A 121 -1.82 7.74 8.40
C THR A 121 -1.45 8.96 9.24
N LEU A 122 -0.50 9.79 8.79
CA LEU A 122 -0.20 11.09 9.44
C LEU A 122 -1.42 12.02 9.52
N LYS A 123 -2.39 11.85 8.61
CA LYS A 123 -3.62 12.65 8.53
C LYS A 123 -4.80 11.99 9.23
N ALA A 124 -4.62 10.80 9.80
CA ALA A 124 -5.65 10.08 10.55
C ALA A 124 -5.77 10.63 11.98
N ASP A 125 -6.94 10.37 12.59
CA ASP A 125 -7.20 10.72 13.98
C ASP A 125 -6.44 9.79 14.93
N ASP A 126 -6.55 8.47 14.75
CA ASP A 126 -5.64 7.49 15.34
C ASP A 126 -4.37 7.44 14.49
N ARG A 127 -3.21 7.77 15.05
CA ARG A 127 -1.91 7.70 14.36
C ARG A 127 -1.12 6.49 14.80
N THR A 128 -1.72 5.31 14.68
CA THR A 128 -1.09 4.05 15.06
C THR A 128 -0.85 3.15 13.85
N ILE A 129 0.36 2.63 13.71
CA ILE A 129 0.70 1.56 12.76
C ILE A 129 0.96 0.29 13.56
N ARG A 130 0.33 -0.81 13.14
CA ARG A 130 0.40 -2.13 13.80
C ARG A 130 0.94 -3.14 12.82
N THR A 131 1.96 -3.90 13.20
CA THR A 131 2.68 -4.78 12.26
C THR A 131 2.90 -6.16 12.84
N LEU A 132 2.48 -7.22 12.13
CA LEU A 132 2.98 -8.58 12.35
C LEU A 132 3.92 -8.92 11.20
N ASP A 133 5.18 -9.25 11.48
CA ASP A 133 6.16 -9.59 10.46
C ASP A 133 6.63 -11.04 10.62
N LEU A 134 6.45 -11.86 9.58
CA LEU A 134 7.03 -13.21 9.52
C LEU A 134 8.53 -13.08 9.20
N THR A 135 9.35 -13.04 10.25
CA THR A 135 10.73 -12.60 10.15
C THR A 135 11.63 -13.75 9.70
N SER A 136 11.79 -13.89 8.39
CA SER A 136 12.60 -14.93 7.77
C SER A 136 14.05 -14.53 7.46
N ASN A 137 14.32 -13.23 7.31
CA ASN A 137 15.64 -12.66 7.04
C ASN A 137 15.73 -11.21 7.59
N PRO A 138 16.23 -11.03 8.84
CA PRO A 138 16.31 -9.71 9.47
C PRO A 138 17.27 -8.74 8.76
N ALA A 139 18.37 -9.25 8.19
CA ALA A 139 19.39 -8.42 7.52
C ALA A 139 18.80 -7.59 6.38
N LEU A 140 17.83 -8.14 5.67
CA LEU A 140 17.20 -7.42 4.56
C LEU A 140 16.44 -6.18 5.04
N TRP A 141 15.81 -6.22 6.22
CA TRP A 141 15.09 -5.07 6.76
C TRP A 141 16.01 -3.89 7.05
N LEU A 142 17.24 -4.17 7.49
CA LEU A 142 18.27 -3.15 7.73
C LEU A 142 18.62 -2.36 6.45
N THR A 143 18.42 -2.94 5.27
CA THR A 143 18.68 -2.28 3.98
C THR A 143 17.57 -1.31 3.55
N ARG A 144 16.39 -1.32 4.19
CA ARG A 144 15.20 -0.55 3.78
C ARG A 144 15.22 0.89 4.31
N LEU A 145 16.25 1.66 3.95
CA LEU A 145 16.49 2.99 4.51
C LEU A 145 15.31 3.97 4.32
N ASN A 146 14.63 3.95 3.17
CA ASN A 146 13.49 4.85 2.93
C ASN A 146 12.31 4.55 3.87
N TYR A 147 12.03 3.26 4.10
CA TYR A 147 10.99 2.81 5.02
C TYR A 147 11.31 3.19 6.47
N LEU A 148 12.56 2.96 6.91
CA LEU A 148 13.00 3.35 8.25
C LEU A 148 12.93 4.87 8.46
N ASN A 149 13.33 5.65 7.44
CA ASN A 149 13.29 7.11 7.51
C ASN A 149 11.87 7.67 7.58
N ILE A 150 10.91 7.09 6.84
CA ILE A 150 9.52 7.57 6.91
C ILE A 150 8.86 7.18 8.25
N ASN A 151 9.17 5.99 8.79
CA ASN A 151 8.70 5.57 10.10
C ASN A 151 9.24 6.45 11.22
N LYS A 152 10.53 6.82 11.16
CA LYS A 152 11.13 7.77 12.10
C LYS A 152 10.38 9.12 12.06
N LYS A 153 10.16 9.68 10.87
CA LYS A 153 9.39 10.93 10.71
C LYS A 153 7.96 10.82 11.23
N PHE A 154 7.32 9.66 11.03
CA PHE A 154 5.98 9.38 11.53
C PHE A 154 5.92 9.45 13.07
N ILE A 155 6.88 8.80 13.73
CA ILE A 155 7.01 8.80 15.19
C ILE A 155 7.35 10.21 15.71
N GLU A 156 8.30 10.90 15.08
CA GLU A 156 8.65 12.30 15.41
C GLU A 156 7.46 13.26 15.27
N SER A 157 6.47 12.91 14.42
CA SER A 157 5.22 13.66 14.25
C SER A 157 4.12 13.27 15.24
N GLY A 158 4.45 12.49 16.27
CA GLY A 158 3.53 12.02 17.32
C GLY A 158 2.77 10.74 16.99
N GLY A 159 3.15 10.01 15.93
CA GLY A 159 2.60 8.69 15.63
C GLY A 159 3.18 7.59 16.53
N THR A 160 2.50 6.45 16.60
CA THR A 160 2.94 5.25 17.32
C THR A 160 3.07 4.08 16.37
N ILE A 161 4.17 3.33 16.46
CA ILE A 161 4.34 2.08 15.70
C ILE A 161 4.53 0.93 16.68
N LEU A 162 3.64 -0.05 16.58
CA LEU A 162 3.68 -1.31 17.31
C LEU A 162 4.04 -2.42 16.32
N ARG A 163 5.05 -3.23 16.64
CA ARG A 163 5.56 -4.26 15.75
C ARG A 163 5.81 -5.55 16.50
N VAL A 164 5.29 -6.67 16.02
CA VAL A 164 5.61 -8.01 16.51
C VAL A 164 6.43 -8.74 15.46
N LEU A 165 7.61 -9.19 15.86
CA LEU A 165 8.43 -10.09 15.04
C LEU A 165 8.05 -11.53 15.36
N ILE A 166 7.49 -12.22 14.38
CA ILE A 166 7.21 -13.66 14.47
C ILE A 166 8.43 -14.42 13.97
N ILE A 167 8.96 -15.33 14.80
CA ILE A 167 10.25 -15.96 14.62
C ILE A 167 10.09 -17.48 14.52
N ASP A 168 10.71 -18.05 13.49
CA ASP A 168 10.92 -19.50 13.36
C ASP A 168 12.04 -19.95 14.32
N GLU A 169 11.72 -20.89 15.20
CA GLU A 169 12.63 -21.44 16.21
C GLU A 169 13.90 -22.07 15.60
N GLU A 170 13.77 -22.71 14.44
CA GLU A 170 14.91 -23.34 13.78
C GLU A 170 15.89 -22.29 13.29
N LYS A 171 15.39 -21.18 12.72
CA LYS A 171 16.21 -20.05 12.28
C LYS A 171 16.82 -19.28 13.42
N PHE A 172 16.11 -19.15 14.54
CA PHE A 172 16.65 -18.50 15.72
C PHE A 172 17.89 -19.22 16.30
N SER A 173 18.05 -20.51 15.99
CA SER A 173 19.24 -21.27 16.35
C SER A 173 20.48 -20.93 15.49
N ASP A 174 20.30 -20.25 14.35
CA ASP A 174 21.38 -19.76 13.51
C ASP A 174 21.98 -18.47 14.10
N GLU A 175 23.29 -18.50 14.35
CA GLU A 175 24.01 -17.40 14.98
C GLU A 175 23.90 -16.10 14.17
N ASN A 176 24.01 -16.15 12.85
CA ASN A 176 23.94 -14.96 11.99
C ASN A 176 22.54 -14.36 11.99
N PHE A 177 21.52 -15.22 11.87
CA PHE A 177 20.12 -14.79 11.94
C PHE A 177 19.86 -14.07 13.27
N ALA A 178 20.37 -14.61 14.37
CA ALA A 178 20.22 -14.03 15.68
C ALA A 178 20.91 -12.65 15.78
N VAL A 179 22.15 -12.50 15.29
CA VAL A 179 22.85 -11.19 15.23
C VAL A 179 22.01 -10.18 14.47
N ASP A 180 21.58 -10.54 13.26
CA ASP A 180 20.84 -9.64 12.38
C ASP A 180 19.50 -9.25 13.00
N LEU A 181 18.83 -10.18 13.67
CA LEU A 181 17.60 -9.93 14.43
C LEU A 181 17.84 -8.92 15.56
N MET A 182 18.94 -9.06 16.31
CA MET A 182 19.29 -8.11 17.37
C MET A 182 19.49 -6.70 16.83
N GLN A 183 20.25 -6.59 15.74
CA GLN A 183 20.53 -5.31 15.09
C GLN A 183 19.23 -4.68 14.61
N LEU A 184 18.31 -5.49 14.06
CA LEU A 184 17.00 -5.02 13.62
C LEU A 184 16.14 -4.51 14.79
N VAL A 185 16.06 -5.25 15.90
CA VAL A 185 15.31 -4.80 17.07
C VAL A 185 15.88 -3.51 17.65
N ASN A 186 17.20 -3.44 17.85
CA ASN A 186 17.86 -2.22 18.32
C ASN A 186 17.56 -1.05 17.39
N LYS A 187 17.63 -1.28 16.07
CA LYS A 187 17.34 -0.24 15.07
C LYS A 187 15.90 0.26 15.15
N PHE A 188 14.94 -0.62 15.42
CA PHE A 188 13.53 -0.26 15.60
C PHE A 188 13.30 0.52 16.90
N GLU A 189 13.89 0.08 18.01
CA GLU A 189 13.79 0.79 19.28
C GLU A 189 14.46 2.18 19.21
N ASP A 190 15.60 2.30 18.53
CA ASP A 190 16.32 3.58 18.31
C ASP A 190 15.47 4.62 17.57
N ILE A 191 14.54 4.19 16.71
CA ILE A 191 13.61 5.09 16.02
C ILE A 191 12.29 5.30 16.78
N GLY A 192 12.12 4.65 17.93
CA GLY A 192 10.93 4.77 18.79
C GLY A 192 9.80 3.78 18.49
N VAL A 193 10.06 2.71 17.71
CA VAL A 193 9.09 1.63 17.49
C VAL A 193 9.01 0.78 18.75
N MET A 194 7.80 0.41 19.18
CA MET A 194 7.60 -0.57 20.24
C MET A 194 7.61 -1.97 19.63
N VAL A 195 8.54 -2.81 20.08
CA VAL A 195 8.78 -4.13 19.51
C VAL A 195 8.35 -5.22 20.49
N GLY A 196 7.50 -6.13 20.02
CA GLY A 196 7.22 -7.44 20.62
C GLY A 196 7.88 -8.55 19.79
N MET A 197 8.08 -9.71 20.41
CA MET A 197 8.59 -10.90 19.70
C MET A 197 7.78 -12.13 20.11
N GLN A 198 7.56 -13.03 19.16
CA GLN A 198 6.82 -14.27 19.37
C GLN A 198 7.38 -15.39 18.51
N PHE A 199 7.50 -16.60 19.06
CA PHE A 199 7.83 -17.75 18.23
C PHE A 199 6.61 -18.34 17.53
N GLU A 200 6.82 -18.87 16.32
CA GLU A 200 5.75 -19.49 15.51
C GLU A 200 5.02 -20.63 16.23
N SER A 201 5.72 -21.46 17.03
CA SER A 201 5.06 -22.60 17.71
C SER A 201 4.04 -22.21 18.79
N PHE A 202 4.01 -20.95 19.20
CA PHE A 202 3.03 -20.43 20.15
C PHE A 202 1.83 -19.75 19.48
N LEU A 203 1.79 -19.74 18.14
CA LEU A 203 0.74 -19.13 17.36
C LEU A 203 -0.07 -20.20 16.62
N THR A 204 -1.36 -19.91 16.44
CA THR A 204 -2.22 -20.70 15.55
C THR A 204 -1.92 -20.37 14.09
N GLN A 205 -2.32 -21.25 13.16
CA GLN A 205 -2.14 -21.01 11.72
C GLN A 205 -2.78 -19.70 11.22
N ASN A 206 -3.84 -19.23 11.88
CA ASN A 206 -4.48 -17.97 11.54
C ASN A 206 -3.71 -16.73 12.06
N GLU A 207 -2.84 -16.90 13.04
CA GLU A 207 -2.04 -15.82 13.66
C GLU A 207 -0.67 -15.67 12.99
N ILE A 208 -0.18 -16.73 12.33
CA ILE A 208 1.03 -16.74 11.53
C ILE A 208 0.74 -16.03 10.19
N GLN A 209 0.67 -14.70 10.25
CA GLN A 209 0.42 -13.82 9.09
C GLN A 209 1.42 -12.67 9.06
N ASP A 210 1.72 -12.20 7.85
CA ASP A 210 2.53 -11.00 7.61
C ASP A 210 1.62 -9.86 7.12
N PHE A 211 1.46 -8.82 7.93
CA PHE A 211 0.64 -7.67 7.57
C PHE A 211 1.01 -6.39 8.33
N ILE A 212 0.63 -5.27 7.72
CA ILE A 212 0.74 -3.93 8.29
C ILE A 212 -0.63 -3.25 8.29
N SER A 213 -1.17 -2.96 9.46
CA SER A 213 -2.38 -2.16 9.65
C SER A 213 -2.01 -0.69 9.90
N TYR A 214 -2.56 0.19 9.07
CA TYR A 214 -2.36 1.63 9.10
C TYR A 214 -3.59 2.29 9.70
N SER A 215 -3.62 2.40 11.03
CA SER A 215 -4.74 2.96 11.79
C SER A 215 -6.07 2.28 11.46
N ASP A 216 -7.14 3.06 11.33
CA ASP A 216 -8.47 2.68 10.86
C ASP A 216 -8.61 2.81 9.34
N PHE A 217 -7.54 3.06 8.61
CA PHE A 217 -7.60 3.39 7.18
C PHE A 217 -7.45 2.16 6.28
N SER A 218 -6.37 1.40 6.48
CA SER A 218 -6.03 0.31 5.55
C SER A 218 -5.20 -0.78 6.22
N VAL A 219 -5.17 -1.95 5.61
CA VAL A 219 -4.25 -3.04 5.97
C VAL A 219 -3.58 -3.59 4.72
N LEU A 220 -2.27 -3.71 4.75
CA LEU A 220 -1.47 -4.34 3.71
C LEU A 220 -1.11 -5.75 4.17
N VAL A 221 -1.60 -6.77 3.46
CA VAL A 221 -1.37 -8.18 3.78
C VAL A 221 -0.42 -8.78 2.74
N GLU A 222 0.63 -9.47 3.18
CA GLU A 222 1.49 -10.22 2.27
C GLU A 222 0.81 -11.51 1.84
N GLY A 223 0.69 -11.73 0.53
CA GLY A 223 0.07 -12.93 -0.04
C GLY A 223 1.08 -14.04 -0.35
N LYS A 224 2.15 -13.70 -1.06
CA LYS A 224 3.25 -14.63 -1.36
C LYS A 224 4.54 -13.98 -0.91
N GLN A 225 5.24 -14.64 0.02
CA GLN A 225 6.53 -14.17 0.50
C GLN A 225 7.45 -13.88 -0.68
N ALA A 226 8.05 -12.70 -0.62
CA ALA A 226 8.98 -12.27 -1.64
C ALA A 226 10.13 -13.30 -1.79
N ASP A 227 10.60 -13.52 -3.02
CA ASP A 227 11.80 -14.31 -3.23
C ASP A 227 13.02 -13.62 -2.58
N LYS A 228 14.17 -14.30 -2.52
CA LYS A 228 15.40 -13.77 -1.88
C LYS A 228 15.82 -12.38 -2.40
N ASN A 229 15.30 -11.95 -3.56
CA ASN A 229 15.59 -10.68 -4.21
C ASN A 229 14.37 -9.73 -4.29
N TYR A 230 13.26 -10.05 -3.62
CA TYR A 230 12.01 -9.30 -3.59
C TYR A 230 11.38 -8.99 -4.96
N LYS A 231 11.72 -9.76 -6.00
CA LYS A 231 11.22 -9.53 -7.36
C LYS A 231 9.79 -10.04 -7.57
N LYS A 232 9.34 -10.95 -6.70
CA LYS A 232 8.03 -11.62 -6.80
C LYS A 232 7.26 -11.61 -5.47
N ALA A 233 7.29 -10.49 -4.74
CA ALA A 233 6.36 -10.26 -3.64
C ALA A 233 4.99 -9.92 -4.21
N SER A 234 3.92 -10.47 -3.65
CA SER A 234 2.56 -10.01 -3.92
C SER A 234 1.89 -9.65 -2.60
N SER A 235 1.33 -8.45 -2.53
CA SER A 235 0.59 -7.98 -1.37
C SER A 235 -0.76 -7.44 -1.79
N THR A 236 -1.73 -7.52 -0.90
CA THR A 236 -3.05 -6.93 -1.12
C THR A 236 -3.30 -5.88 -0.04
N ALA A 237 -3.55 -4.65 -0.47
CA ALA A 237 -4.02 -3.60 0.40
C ALA A 237 -5.54 -3.68 0.49
N PHE A 238 -6.11 -3.74 1.68
CA PHE A 238 -7.54 -3.67 1.92
C PHE A 238 -7.89 -2.33 2.56
N PHE A 239 -8.93 -1.70 2.03
CA PHE A 239 -9.53 -0.49 2.58
C PHE A 239 -10.89 -0.77 3.21
N LYS A 240 -11.44 -1.99 3.06
CA LYS A 240 -12.71 -2.38 3.67
C LYS A 240 -12.64 -2.41 5.19
N GLU A 241 -13.66 -1.85 5.84
CA GLU A 241 -13.84 -1.82 7.29
C GLU A 241 -13.76 -3.21 7.91
N SER A 242 -14.42 -4.21 7.30
CA SER A 242 -14.43 -5.59 7.80
C SER A 242 -13.03 -6.20 7.82
N LYS A 243 -12.19 -5.90 6.82
CA LYS A 243 -10.81 -6.40 6.75
C LYS A 243 -9.92 -5.64 7.72
N VAL A 244 -9.96 -4.31 7.72
CA VAL A 244 -9.15 -3.48 8.63
C VAL A 244 -9.44 -3.84 10.08
N THR A 245 -10.72 -3.98 10.45
CA THR A 245 -11.12 -4.37 11.81
C THR A 245 -10.65 -5.77 12.17
N SER A 246 -10.84 -6.76 11.28
CA SER A 246 -10.41 -8.13 11.51
C SER A 246 -8.90 -8.23 11.78
N TYR A 247 -8.08 -7.54 10.98
CA TYR A 247 -6.63 -7.57 11.14
C TYR A 247 -6.15 -6.78 12.35
N ARG A 248 -6.83 -5.68 12.70
CA ARG A 248 -6.54 -4.94 13.93
C ARG A 248 -6.80 -5.78 15.17
N ASN A 249 -7.91 -6.51 15.20
CA ASN A 249 -8.25 -7.41 16.31
C ASN A 249 -7.22 -8.56 16.41
N LEU A 250 -6.89 -9.19 15.27
CA LEU A 250 -5.84 -10.21 15.22
C LEU A 250 -4.50 -9.70 15.75
N PHE A 251 -4.09 -8.49 15.35
CA PHE A 251 -2.87 -7.87 15.88
C PHE A 251 -2.94 -7.72 17.40
N GLN A 252 -4.06 -7.23 17.94
CA GLN A 252 -4.22 -7.02 19.37
C GLN A 252 -4.06 -8.32 20.16
N GLU A 253 -4.68 -9.40 19.68
CA GLU A 253 -4.58 -10.75 20.28
C GLU A 253 -3.13 -11.28 20.30
N VAL A 254 -2.34 -10.99 19.26
CA VAL A 254 -0.92 -11.39 19.21
C VAL A 254 -0.06 -10.44 20.06
N TRP A 255 -0.35 -9.14 20.04
CA TRP A 255 0.38 -8.11 20.78
C TRP A 255 0.31 -8.34 22.30
N GLU A 256 -0.87 -8.68 22.83
CA GLU A 256 -1.07 -8.95 24.26
C GLU A 256 -0.28 -10.17 24.77
N ARG A 257 0.07 -11.11 23.87
CA ARG A 257 0.95 -12.24 24.19
C ARG A 257 2.44 -11.92 24.00
N SER A 258 2.77 -10.98 23.12
CA SER A 258 4.14 -10.79 22.62
C SER A 258 4.85 -9.52 23.11
N ALA A 259 4.14 -8.50 23.58
CA ALA A 259 4.74 -7.24 24.02
C ALA A 259 4.53 -6.97 25.52
N THR A 260 3.40 -7.42 26.06
CA THR A 260 3.10 -7.34 27.50
C THR A 260 3.57 -8.55 28.27
N SER A 261 4.00 -9.62 27.58
CA SER A 261 4.58 -10.77 28.24
C SER A 261 6.00 -10.44 28.74
N PRO A 262 6.31 -10.74 30.02
CA PRO A 262 7.68 -10.75 30.52
C PRO A 262 8.62 -11.55 29.60
N SER A 263 8.12 -12.59 28.91
CA SER A 263 8.93 -13.45 28.03
C SER A 263 9.59 -12.70 26.87
N ALA A 264 8.96 -11.70 26.23
CA ALA A 264 9.57 -11.03 25.08
C ALA A 264 10.67 -10.03 25.47
N SER A 265 10.44 -9.24 26.53
CA SER A 265 11.46 -8.35 27.10
C SER A 265 12.59 -9.16 27.76
N LEU A 266 12.28 -10.29 28.40
CA LEU A 266 13.26 -11.19 28.99
C LEU A 266 14.01 -12.00 27.92
N MET A 267 13.37 -12.40 26.82
CA MET A 267 13.99 -13.02 25.65
C MET A 267 14.96 -12.05 25.00
N LEU A 268 14.57 -10.78 24.79
CA LEU A 268 15.46 -9.71 24.34
C LEU A 268 16.62 -9.44 25.30
N GLN A 269 16.35 -9.30 26.60
CA GLN A 269 17.41 -9.09 27.61
C GLN A 269 18.36 -10.28 27.73
N ARG A 270 17.83 -11.50 27.74
CA ARG A 270 18.63 -12.74 27.82
C ARG A 270 19.41 -12.97 26.54
N PHE A 271 18.82 -12.65 25.39
CA PHE A 271 19.50 -12.68 24.10
C PHE A 271 20.66 -11.66 24.04
N ARG A 272 20.41 -10.41 24.47
CA ARG A 272 21.44 -9.36 24.62
C ARG A 272 22.56 -9.78 25.57
N LYS A 273 22.21 -10.37 26.72
CA LYS A 273 23.16 -10.87 27.72
C LYS A 273 23.96 -12.09 27.24
N HIS A 274 23.32 -12.99 26.49
CA HIS A 274 23.95 -14.17 25.88
C HIS A 274 25.08 -13.75 24.91
N TYR A 275 24.84 -12.69 24.14
CA TYR A 275 25.81 -12.17 23.18
C TYR A 275 26.92 -11.30 23.82
N SER A 276 26.62 -10.55 24.89
CA SER A 276 27.63 -9.74 25.58
C SER A 276 28.69 -10.59 26.30
N ASP A 277 28.32 -11.79 26.76
CA ASP A 277 29.13 -12.62 27.66
C ASP A 277 29.95 -13.71 26.94
N GLN A 278 29.92 -13.79 25.60
CA GLN A 278 30.66 -14.77 24.76
C GLN A 278 30.51 -16.26 25.16
N LYS A 279 29.47 -16.65 25.92
CA LYS A 279 29.22 -18.06 26.27
C LYS A 279 28.06 -18.62 25.45
N LEU A 280 28.43 -19.43 24.46
CA LEU A 280 27.54 -20.27 23.65
C LEU A 280 26.78 -21.28 24.53
N PHE A 281 25.61 -20.89 25.03
CA PHE A 281 24.58 -21.83 25.48
C PHE A 281 23.80 -22.38 24.28
N SER A 282 23.44 -23.65 24.33
CA SER A 282 22.67 -24.29 23.25
C SER A 282 21.21 -23.80 23.26
N PHE A 283 20.58 -23.68 22.09
CA PHE A 283 19.15 -23.37 21.94
C PHE A 283 18.25 -24.29 22.81
N LYS A 284 18.70 -25.52 23.06
CA LYS A 284 18.03 -26.49 23.94
C LYS A 284 17.98 -26.03 25.40
N GLU A 285 19.04 -25.40 25.91
CA GLU A 285 19.09 -24.81 27.26
C GLU A 285 18.26 -23.53 27.34
N PHE A 286 18.22 -22.72 26.27
CA PHE A 286 17.33 -21.57 26.17
C PHE A 286 15.85 -22.02 26.26
N LYS A 287 15.46 -23.02 25.48
CA LYS A 287 14.09 -23.56 25.42
C LYS A 287 13.66 -24.24 26.73
N GLN A 288 14.57 -24.93 27.43
CA GLN A 288 14.29 -25.52 28.74
C GLN A 288 14.02 -24.46 29.80
N ASN A 289 14.73 -23.33 29.76
CA ASN A 289 14.52 -22.20 30.67
C ASN A 289 13.23 -21.41 30.34
N GLU A 290 12.80 -21.37 29.08
CA GLU A 290 11.54 -20.74 28.65
C GLU A 290 10.30 -21.55 29.05
N LYS A 291 10.34 -22.88 28.92
CA LYS A 291 9.22 -23.75 29.34
C LYS A 291 8.88 -23.63 30.83
N GLY A 292 9.85 -23.30 31.68
CA GLY A 292 9.61 -23.05 33.09
C GLY A 292 8.81 -21.77 33.34
N LEU A 293 9.14 -20.69 32.60
CA LEU A 293 8.52 -19.37 32.75
C LEU A 293 7.10 -19.29 32.17
N TYR A 294 6.85 -19.94 31.02
CA TYR A 294 5.51 -19.98 30.43
C TYR A 294 4.50 -20.82 31.23
N ASN A 295 4.96 -21.66 32.16
CA ASN A 295 4.08 -22.41 33.06
C ASN A 295 3.82 -21.68 34.39
N GLU A 296 4.52 -20.57 34.65
CA GLU A 296 4.35 -19.74 35.86
C GLU A 296 3.40 -18.55 35.64
N TYR A 297 2.96 -18.31 34.40
CA TYR A 297 2.00 -17.29 33.98
C TYR A 297 0.90 -17.91 33.10
#